data_AF-X8I0U9-F1
#
_entry.id   AF-X8I0U9-F1
#
_cell.length_a   1.000
_cell.length_b   1.000
_cell.length_c   1.000
_cell.angle_alpha   90.00
_cell.angle_beta   90.00
_cell.angle_gamma   90.00
#
_symmetry.space_group_name_H-M   'P 1'
#
loop_
_entity.id
_entity.type
_entity.pdbx_description
1 polymer ?
#
loop_
_entity_poly.entity_id
_entity_poly.type
_entity_poly.pdbx_seq_one_letter_code
_entity_poly.pdbx_strand_id
1 'polypeptide(L)'
;MTGILALVIVLIAMSLGDIISIKTKAFVPSVFITALIFLFGFWWIFPKDVISKATLGMPVAGLAMYLLVTHMGTLMNIRELASQWRTVVISIAGILGIMALLLTVGLIFLDKQTAIAGGPPLSGGIVAAIIIKEAATSLGNDKLAILAILIYVVQGFVGYPLTSILLRKEGNRLIKIFRNGKENISEKKLNNELEEKTLIPKLPEKYNTVYIILLKLAFVSYLADCFTKFINNSIFKSSVLSPFVTCLVFGVIAAEIGLVDRQSLNKANSFGWMITVLMAFIYEGLNKATPEMLMEVVLPLIEIIIIGVSGLLIFAFIIGKILKESPYMSLCIALNALYGFPPNYILTNEVIKSLTDDSKEVKYLTDKMLPKMLIGGFTSVTIASVLIAGIFSKLL
;
A
#
# COMPACT_ATOMS: atom_id res chain seq x y z
N MET A 1 -21.15 -11.84 20.53
CA MET A 1 -20.18 -10.74 20.67
C MET A 1 -20.80 -9.48 20.07
N THR A 2 -20.89 -8.41 20.85
CA THR A 2 -21.40 -7.11 20.39
C THR A 2 -20.36 -6.40 19.53
N GLY A 3 -20.78 -5.45 18.69
CA GLY A 3 -19.84 -4.68 17.85
C GLY A 3 -18.83 -3.87 18.66
N ILE A 4 -19.24 -3.33 19.81
CA ILE A 4 -18.33 -2.59 20.70
C ILE A 4 -17.26 -3.50 21.32
N LEU A 5 -17.61 -4.72 21.71
CA LEU A 5 -16.63 -5.69 22.21
C LEU A 5 -15.66 -6.12 21.10
N ALA A 6 -16.18 -6.31 19.89
CA ALA A 6 -15.36 -6.64 18.73
C ALA A 6 -14.36 -5.51 18.40
N LEU A 7 -14.80 -4.25 18.49
CA LEU A 7 -13.94 -3.08 18.32
C LEU A 7 -12.85 -3.02 19.41
N VAL A 8 -13.18 -3.30 20.67
CA VAL A 8 -12.19 -3.36 21.76
C VAL A 8 -11.11 -4.40 21.46
N ILE A 9 -11.49 -5.60 21.01
CA ILE A 9 -10.53 -6.66 20.66
C ILE A 9 -9.60 -6.20 19.53
N VAL A 10 -10.15 -5.62 18.48
CA VAL A 10 -9.37 -5.10 17.34
C VAL A 10 -8.39 -4.02 17.79
N LEU A 11 -8.85 -3.05 18.58
CA LEU A 11 -8.01 -1.96 19.06
C LEU A 11 -6.92 -2.43 20.04
N ILE A 12 -7.20 -3.44 20.87
CA ILE A 12 -6.17 -4.05 21.74
C ILE A 12 -5.08 -4.69 20.88
N ALA A 13 -5.46 -5.49 19.87
CA ALA A 13 -4.49 -6.15 18.99
C ALA A 13 -3.62 -5.13 18.23
N MET A 14 -4.23 -4.06 17.71
CA MET A 14 -3.50 -2.98 17.03
C MET A 14 -2.59 -2.19 17.99
N SER A 15 -3.10 -1.81 19.16
CA SER A 15 -2.32 -1.06 20.17
C SER A 15 -1.12 -1.85 20.67
N LEU A 16 -1.24 -3.17 20.84
CA LEU A 16 -0.12 -4.04 21.20
C LEU A 16 0.99 -4.01 20.14
N GLY A 17 0.62 -3.99 18.85
CA GLY A 17 1.56 -3.83 17.75
C GLY A 17 2.32 -2.50 17.80
N ASP A 18 1.60 -1.40 18.02
CA ASP A 18 2.20 -0.07 18.14
C ASP A 18 3.16 0.00 19.34
N ILE A 19 2.74 -0.49 20.51
CA ILE A 19 3.57 -0.51 21.73
C ILE A 19 4.86 -1.29 21.50
N ILE A 20 4.80 -2.44 20.83
CA ILE A 20 5.98 -3.25 20.52
C ILE A 20 6.88 -2.52 19.50
N SER A 21 6.31 -1.91 18.45
CA SER A 21 7.07 -1.13 17.48
C SER A 21 7.81 0.04 18.13
N ILE A 22 7.13 0.80 18.99
CA ILE A 22 7.72 1.92 19.74
C ILE A 22 8.87 1.44 20.63
N LYS A 23 8.65 0.37 21.41
CA LYS A 23 9.70 -0.21 22.28
C LYS A 23 10.91 -0.72 21.51
N THR A 24 10.69 -1.23 20.29
CA THR A 24 11.76 -1.71 19.40
C THR A 24 12.33 -0.62 18.49
N LYS A 25 11.90 0.64 18.64
CA LYS A 25 12.29 1.77 17.78
C LYS A 25 12.11 1.45 16.28
N ALA A 26 10.93 0.92 15.94
CA ALA A 26 10.54 0.45 14.60
C ALA A 26 11.45 -0.65 14.00
N PHE A 27 12.32 -1.28 14.79
CA PHE A 27 13.08 -2.44 14.34
C PHE A 27 12.15 -3.59 13.95
N VAL A 28 11.09 -3.82 14.74
CA VAL A 28 9.98 -4.68 14.36
C VAL A 28 8.75 -3.80 14.12
N PRO A 29 8.31 -3.62 12.86
CA PRO A 29 7.23 -2.68 12.55
C PRO A 29 5.87 -3.13 13.12
N SER A 30 5.02 -2.17 13.48
CA SER A 30 3.71 -2.45 14.11
C SER A 30 2.86 -3.37 13.23
N VAL A 31 2.87 -3.10 11.92
CA VAL A 31 2.06 -3.83 10.95
C VAL A 31 2.40 -5.32 10.94
N PHE A 32 3.68 -5.66 11.12
CA PHE A 32 4.12 -7.05 11.19
C PHE A 32 3.66 -7.72 12.48
N ILE A 33 3.84 -7.05 13.62
CA ILE A 33 3.41 -7.58 14.92
C ILE A 33 1.91 -7.77 14.97
N THR A 34 1.14 -6.76 14.56
CA THR A 34 -0.32 -6.84 14.54
C THR A 34 -0.80 -7.91 13.56
N ALA A 35 -0.15 -8.08 12.40
CA ALA A 35 -0.46 -9.19 11.50
C ALA A 35 -0.25 -10.57 12.19
N LEU A 36 0.84 -10.75 12.94
CA LEU A 36 1.06 -11.99 13.71
C LEU A 36 -0.02 -12.18 14.79
N ILE A 37 -0.36 -11.12 15.52
CA ILE A 37 -1.41 -11.16 16.55
C ILE A 37 -2.75 -11.57 15.94
N PHE A 38 -3.14 -11.02 14.79
CA PHE A 38 -4.39 -11.41 14.13
C PHE A 38 -4.32 -12.81 13.50
N LEU A 39 -3.20 -13.18 12.85
CA LEU A 39 -3.06 -14.51 12.24
C LEU A 39 -3.22 -15.62 13.30
N PHE A 40 -2.40 -15.56 14.35
CA PHE A 40 -2.48 -16.50 15.46
C PHE A 40 -3.77 -16.34 16.27
N GLY A 41 -4.25 -15.11 16.39
CA GLY A 41 -5.55 -14.79 16.95
C GLY A 41 -6.65 -15.59 16.26
N PHE A 42 -6.76 -15.55 14.93
CA PHE A 42 -7.79 -16.29 14.20
C PHE A 42 -7.67 -17.81 14.27
N TRP A 43 -6.49 -18.34 14.57
CA TRP A 43 -6.30 -19.78 14.74
C TRP A 43 -6.81 -20.29 16.09
N TRP A 44 -6.68 -19.49 17.15
CA TRP A 44 -6.92 -19.99 18.51
C TRP A 44 -7.90 -19.19 19.37
N ILE A 45 -8.04 -17.88 19.15
CA ILE A 45 -8.68 -16.97 20.13
C ILE A 45 -9.79 -16.12 19.50
N PHE A 46 -9.54 -15.50 18.34
CA PHE A 46 -10.42 -14.51 17.73
C PHE A 46 -11.47 -15.16 16.83
N PRO A 47 -12.75 -14.74 16.94
CA PRO A 47 -13.76 -15.08 15.94
C PRO A 47 -13.33 -14.58 14.56
N LYS A 48 -13.51 -15.40 13.52
CA LYS A 48 -13.15 -15.05 12.13
C LYS A 48 -13.83 -13.76 11.65
N ASP A 49 -14.99 -13.42 12.22
CA ASP A 49 -15.80 -12.26 11.87
C ASP A 49 -15.65 -11.07 12.83
N VAL A 50 -14.62 -11.06 13.69
CA VAL A 50 -14.42 -9.97 14.68
C VAL A 50 -14.34 -8.58 14.03
N ILE A 51 -13.67 -8.45 12.88
CA ILE A 51 -13.51 -7.17 12.19
C ILE A 51 -14.82 -6.73 11.53
N SER A 52 -15.51 -7.64 10.84
CA SER A 52 -16.85 -7.40 10.31
C SER A 52 -17.87 -7.02 11.40
N LYS A 53 -17.84 -7.69 12.57
CA LYS A 53 -18.70 -7.36 13.73
C LYS A 53 -18.39 -5.98 14.31
N ALA A 54 -17.13 -5.54 14.25
CA ALA A 54 -16.73 -4.18 14.62
C ALA A 54 -17.12 -3.13 13.58
N THR A 55 -17.74 -3.52 12.46
CA THR A 55 -18.11 -2.65 11.31
C THR A 55 -16.90 -1.98 10.65
N LEU A 56 -15.72 -2.60 10.76
CA LEU A 56 -14.48 -2.11 10.17
C LEU A 56 -14.15 -2.75 8.81
N GLY A 57 -14.91 -3.78 8.40
CA GLY A 57 -14.81 -4.42 7.08
C GLY A 57 -15.55 -3.67 5.97
N MET A 58 -15.86 -4.36 4.87
CA MET A 58 -16.69 -3.80 3.79
C MET A 58 -18.15 -3.62 4.25
N PRO A 59 -18.86 -2.57 3.80
CA PRO A 59 -18.46 -1.58 2.79
C PRO A 59 -17.67 -0.37 3.34
N VAL A 60 -17.57 -0.21 4.66
CA VAL A 60 -16.96 0.97 5.31
C VAL A 60 -15.48 1.12 4.94
N ALA A 61 -14.73 0.02 4.90
CA ALA A 61 -13.35 0.00 4.43
C ALA A 61 -13.20 0.50 2.99
N GLY A 62 -14.13 0.16 2.10
CA GLY A 62 -14.14 0.65 0.72
C GLY A 62 -14.22 2.18 0.67
N LEU A 63 -15.16 2.77 1.42
CA LEU A 63 -15.32 4.23 1.52
C LEU A 63 -14.07 4.90 2.12
N ALA A 64 -13.51 4.31 3.19
CA ALA A 64 -12.29 4.81 3.81
C ALA A 64 -11.11 4.82 2.81
N MET A 65 -11.02 3.82 1.93
CA MET A 65 -9.99 3.74 0.90
C MET A 65 -10.11 4.88 -0.12
N TYR A 66 -11.31 5.14 -0.65
CA TYR A 66 -11.56 6.28 -1.54
C TYR A 66 -11.14 7.60 -0.90
N LEU A 67 -11.60 7.87 0.33
CA LEU A 67 -11.32 9.13 1.02
C LEU A 67 -9.83 9.28 1.36
N LEU A 68 -9.18 8.22 1.85
CA LEU A 68 -7.76 8.26 2.20
C LEU A 68 -6.88 8.46 0.99
N VAL A 69 -7.15 7.77 -0.12
CA VAL A 69 -6.32 7.90 -1.34
C VAL A 69 -6.48 9.29 -1.96
N THR A 70 -7.71 9.82 -2.03
CA THR A 70 -7.93 11.21 -2.45
C THR A 70 -7.21 12.19 -1.51
N HIS A 71 -7.27 11.94 -0.20
CA HIS A 71 -6.55 12.76 0.78
C HIS A 71 -5.03 12.68 0.61
N MET A 72 -4.45 11.52 0.28
CA MET A 72 -3.03 11.41 -0.05
C MET A 72 -2.67 12.31 -1.23
N GLY A 73 -3.55 12.44 -2.23
CA GLY A 73 -3.37 13.39 -3.31
C GLY A 73 -3.27 14.84 -2.82
N THR A 74 -4.02 15.19 -1.77
CA THR A 74 -3.95 16.54 -1.17
C THR A 74 -2.62 16.84 -0.47
N LEU A 75 -1.78 15.83 -0.20
CA LEU A 75 -0.46 16.00 0.43
C LEU A 75 0.64 16.39 -0.56
N MET A 76 0.39 16.27 -1.87
CA MET A 76 1.40 16.43 -2.92
C MET A 76 1.00 17.50 -3.92
N ASN A 77 1.97 18.24 -4.47
CA ASN A 77 1.71 19.13 -5.61
C ASN A 77 1.85 18.42 -6.97
N ILE A 78 1.38 19.05 -8.05
CA ILE A 78 1.38 18.43 -9.39
C ILE A 78 2.80 18.14 -9.90
N ARG A 79 3.77 18.98 -9.53
CA ARG A 79 5.19 18.81 -9.87
C ARG A 79 5.78 17.62 -9.14
N GLU A 80 5.44 17.46 -7.87
CA GLU A 80 5.81 16.32 -7.06
C GLU A 80 5.23 15.05 -7.63
N LEU A 81 3.94 14.99 -7.99
CA LEU A 81 3.36 13.81 -8.64
C LEU A 81 4.07 13.47 -9.96
N ALA A 82 4.28 14.46 -10.83
CA ALA A 82 4.94 14.27 -12.13
C ALA A 82 6.40 13.78 -11.97
N SER A 83 7.08 14.17 -10.89
CA SER A 83 8.45 13.71 -10.61
C SER A 83 8.57 12.22 -10.26
N GLN A 84 7.45 11.52 -10.02
CA GLN A 84 7.40 10.14 -9.54
C GLN A 84 7.33 9.11 -10.67
N TRP A 85 7.51 9.50 -11.93
CA TRP A 85 7.54 8.55 -13.05
C TRP A 85 8.62 7.47 -12.87
N ARG A 86 9.77 7.80 -12.25
CA ARG A 86 10.82 6.81 -11.93
C ARG A 86 10.31 5.75 -10.98
N THR A 87 9.53 6.16 -9.97
CA THR A 87 8.87 5.26 -9.01
C THR A 87 7.95 4.26 -9.72
N VAL A 88 7.16 4.74 -10.68
CA VAL A 88 6.28 3.89 -11.50
C VAL A 88 7.08 2.87 -12.29
N VAL A 89 8.15 3.30 -12.97
CA VAL A 89 9.00 2.41 -13.78
C VAL A 89 9.71 1.35 -12.91
N ILE A 90 10.25 1.74 -11.75
CA ILE A 90 10.89 0.81 -10.81
C ILE A 90 9.89 -0.21 -10.27
N SER A 91 8.68 0.24 -9.92
CA SER A 91 7.60 -0.62 -9.43
C SER A 91 7.21 -1.68 -10.46
N ILE A 92 6.96 -1.27 -11.72
CA ILE A 92 6.64 -2.19 -12.82
C ILE A 92 7.80 -3.16 -13.07
N ALA A 93 9.04 -2.67 -13.09
CA ALA A 93 10.21 -3.52 -13.30
C ALA A 93 10.36 -4.59 -12.21
N GLY A 94 10.11 -4.26 -10.94
CA GLY A 94 10.12 -5.24 -9.85
C GLY A 94 9.10 -6.35 -10.06
N ILE A 95 7.88 -6.00 -10.50
CA ILE A 95 6.83 -6.99 -10.78
C ILE A 95 7.18 -7.88 -11.97
N LEU A 96 7.73 -7.29 -13.04
CA LEU A 96 8.25 -8.06 -14.17
C LEU A 96 9.39 -8.99 -13.73
N GLY A 97 10.21 -8.55 -12.77
CA GLY A 97 11.24 -9.37 -12.14
C GLY A 97 10.68 -10.60 -11.42
N ILE A 98 9.56 -10.47 -10.70
CA ILE A 98 8.85 -11.62 -10.11
C ILE A 98 8.50 -12.62 -11.21
N MET A 99 7.81 -12.15 -12.26
CA MET A 99 7.33 -13.02 -13.33
C MET A 99 8.49 -13.69 -14.07
N ALA A 100 9.53 -12.92 -14.41
CA ALA A 100 10.68 -13.42 -15.13
C ALA A 100 11.38 -14.53 -14.35
N LEU A 101 11.62 -14.36 -13.05
CA LEU A 101 12.32 -15.37 -12.25
C LEU A 101 11.46 -16.58 -11.95
N LEU A 102 10.16 -16.42 -11.67
CA LEU A 102 9.26 -17.57 -11.49
C LEU A 102 9.12 -18.40 -12.77
N LEU A 103 9.05 -17.76 -13.93
CA LEU A 103 8.92 -18.45 -15.23
C LEU A 103 10.26 -18.92 -15.83
N THR A 104 11.38 -18.72 -15.14
CA THR A 104 12.69 -19.24 -15.57
C THR A 104 13.31 -20.12 -14.49
N VAL A 105 13.83 -19.51 -13.42
CA VAL A 105 14.44 -20.22 -12.28
C VAL A 105 13.38 -21.01 -11.50
N GLY A 106 12.17 -20.46 -11.36
CA GLY A 106 11.07 -21.12 -10.65
C GLY A 106 10.68 -22.46 -11.27
N LEU A 107 10.77 -22.60 -12.59
CA LEU A 107 10.43 -23.86 -13.29
C LEU A 107 11.38 -25.03 -12.99
N ILE A 108 12.50 -24.78 -12.30
CA ILE A 108 13.41 -25.83 -11.82
C ILE A 108 12.83 -26.52 -10.57
N PHE A 109 12.05 -25.79 -9.77
CA PHE A 109 11.52 -26.24 -8.47
C PHE A 109 10.00 -26.44 -8.51
N LEU A 110 9.30 -25.63 -9.29
CA LEU A 110 7.84 -25.57 -9.39
C LEU A 110 7.37 -26.10 -10.74
N ASP A 111 6.22 -26.75 -10.77
CA ASP A 111 5.53 -26.99 -12.04
C ASP A 111 5.04 -25.67 -12.65
N LYS A 112 4.79 -25.69 -13.96
CA LYS A 112 4.42 -24.50 -14.72
C LYS A 112 3.14 -23.84 -14.21
N GLN A 113 2.12 -24.61 -13.81
CA GLN A 113 0.86 -24.03 -13.33
C GLN A 113 1.05 -23.37 -11.97
N THR A 114 1.84 -23.98 -11.08
CA THR A 114 2.20 -23.39 -9.79
C THR A 114 2.98 -22.09 -9.94
N ALA A 115 3.97 -22.04 -10.85
CA ALA A 115 4.72 -20.82 -11.13
C ALA A 115 3.84 -19.68 -11.69
N ILE A 116 2.91 -20.01 -12.61
CA ILE A 116 1.95 -19.06 -13.18
C ILE A 116 0.94 -18.59 -12.12
N ALA A 117 0.39 -19.50 -11.32
CA ALA A 117 -0.56 -19.14 -10.27
C ALA A 117 0.10 -18.31 -9.16
N GLY A 118 1.39 -18.52 -8.91
CA GLY A 118 2.11 -17.88 -7.82
C GLY A 118 2.46 -16.41 -8.04
N GLY A 119 2.83 -16.05 -9.26
CA GLY A 119 3.35 -14.72 -9.57
C GLY A 119 2.36 -13.58 -9.32
N PRO A 120 1.17 -13.59 -9.95
CA PRO A 120 0.25 -12.47 -9.86
C PRO A 120 -0.19 -12.12 -8.43
N PRO A 121 -0.57 -13.10 -7.56
CA PRO A 121 -0.90 -12.83 -6.16
C PRO A 121 0.29 -12.30 -5.35
N LEU A 122 1.53 -12.70 -5.67
CA LEU A 122 2.75 -12.18 -5.02
C LEU A 122 3.06 -10.72 -5.39
N SER A 123 2.60 -10.28 -6.56
CA SER A 123 2.81 -8.91 -7.04
C SER A 123 1.59 -8.00 -6.85
N GLY A 124 0.52 -8.55 -6.28
CA GLY A 124 -0.82 -8.01 -6.39
C GLY A 124 -1.61 -8.00 -5.09
N GLY A 125 -2.66 -7.17 -5.10
CA GLY A 125 -3.64 -7.14 -4.03
C GLY A 125 -4.63 -8.29 -4.12
N ILE A 126 -5.63 -8.24 -3.25
CA ILE A 126 -6.66 -9.28 -3.14
C ILE A 126 -7.36 -9.59 -4.48
N VAL A 127 -7.46 -8.60 -5.37
CA VAL A 127 -8.08 -8.75 -6.70
C VAL A 127 -7.31 -9.73 -7.58
N ALA A 128 -5.97 -9.63 -7.62
CA ALA A 128 -5.14 -10.54 -8.40
C ALA A 128 -5.23 -11.98 -7.86
N ALA A 129 -5.25 -12.11 -6.53
CA ALA A 129 -5.44 -13.40 -5.87
C ALA A 129 -6.80 -14.03 -6.20
N ILE A 130 -7.87 -13.23 -6.24
CA ILE A 130 -9.21 -13.69 -6.62
C ILE A 130 -9.24 -14.15 -8.08
N ILE A 131 -8.69 -13.36 -9.02
CA ILE A 131 -8.67 -13.72 -10.45
C ILE A 131 -7.97 -15.08 -10.67
N ILE A 132 -6.81 -15.28 -10.05
CA ILE A 132 -6.07 -16.53 -10.18
C ILE A 132 -6.78 -17.68 -9.47
N LYS A 133 -7.36 -17.43 -8.28
CA LYS A 133 -8.17 -18.43 -7.57
C LYS A 133 -9.32 -18.91 -8.44
N GLU A 134 -10.09 -18.00 -9.05
CA GLU A 134 -11.22 -18.34 -9.91
C GLU A 134 -10.78 -19.15 -11.14
N ALA A 135 -9.67 -18.76 -11.77
CA ALA A 135 -9.09 -19.53 -12.87
C ALA A 135 -8.67 -20.93 -12.45
N ALA A 136 -7.94 -21.07 -11.34
CA ALA A 136 -7.52 -22.37 -10.79
C ALA A 136 -8.71 -23.27 -10.43
N THR A 137 -9.75 -22.71 -9.79
CA THR A 137 -10.98 -23.44 -9.47
C THR A 137 -11.72 -23.88 -10.73
N SER A 138 -11.74 -23.08 -11.79
CA SER A 138 -12.38 -23.45 -13.06
C SER A 138 -11.71 -24.66 -13.75
N LEU A 139 -10.44 -24.91 -13.44
CA LEU A 139 -9.67 -26.06 -13.89
C LEU A 139 -9.79 -27.27 -12.94
N GLY A 140 -10.56 -27.16 -11.85
CA GLY A 140 -10.66 -28.18 -10.81
C GLY A 140 -9.39 -28.33 -9.95
N ASN A 141 -8.50 -27.33 -9.95
CA ASN A 141 -7.26 -27.37 -9.18
C ASN A 141 -7.37 -26.54 -7.89
N ASP A 142 -7.99 -27.14 -6.88
CA ASP A 142 -8.23 -26.49 -5.59
C ASP A 142 -6.93 -26.12 -4.84
N LYS A 143 -5.86 -26.90 -5.03
CA LYS A 143 -4.55 -26.60 -4.42
C LYS A 143 -3.96 -25.29 -4.94
N LEU A 144 -4.07 -25.02 -6.24
CA LEU A 144 -3.63 -23.74 -6.82
C LEU A 144 -4.51 -22.57 -6.35
N ALA A 145 -5.81 -22.80 -6.19
CA ALA A 145 -6.73 -21.80 -5.66
C ALA A 145 -6.38 -21.43 -4.19
N ILE A 146 -6.07 -22.43 -3.36
CA ILE A 146 -5.58 -22.25 -1.99
C ILE A 146 -4.25 -21.48 -1.99
N LEU A 147 -3.30 -21.90 -2.83
CA LEU A 147 -2.00 -21.26 -2.96
C LEU A 147 -2.11 -19.77 -3.32
N ALA A 148 -2.96 -19.42 -4.28
CA ALA A 148 -3.13 -18.03 -4.71
C ALA A 148 -3.61 -17.11 -3.57
N ILE A 149 -4.55 -17.59 -2.77
CA ILE A 149 -5.04 -16.84 -1.60
C ILE A 149 -3.97 -16.77 -0.50
N LEU A 150 -3.27 -17.87 -0.24
CA LEU A 150 -2.25 -17.90 0.80
C LEU A 150 -1.06 -17.02 0.49
N ILE A 151 -0.60 -16.97 -0.76
CA ILE A 151 0.47 -16.04 -1.19
C ILE A 151 0.08 -14.61 -0.82
N TYR A 152 -1.13 -14.18 -1.19
CA TYR A 152 -1.61 -12.83 -0.86
C TYR A 152 -1.62 -12.56 0.65
N VAL A 153 -1.98 -13.54 1.46
CA VAL A 153 -2.06 -13.42 2.92
C VAL A 153 -0.67 -13.34 3.56
N VAL A 154 0.27 -14.18 3.13
CA VAL A 154 1.56 -14.33 3.83
C VAL A 154 2.69 -13.49 3.26
N GLN A 155 2.59 -13.00 2.02
CA GLN A 155 3.65 -12.21 1.38
C GLN A 155 4.04 -10.96 2.17
N GLY A 156 3.07 -10.34 2.85
CA GLY A 156 3.29 -9.15 3.68
C GLY A 156 4.28 -9.42 4.80
N PHE A 157 4.31 -10.62 5.37
CA PHE A 157 5.23 -11.00 6.45
C PHE A 157 6.70 -10.96 6.01
N VAL A 158 6.98 -11.14 4.71
CA VAL A 158 8.31 -10.94 4.14
C VAL A 158 8.55 -9.47 3.80
N GLY A 159 7.55 -8.80 3.22
CA GLY A 159 7.67 -7.41 2.80
C GLY A 159 7.88 -6.42 3.94
N TYR A 160 7.17 -6.56 5.06
CA TYR A 160 7.22 -5.61 6.18
C TYR A 160 8.62 -5.45 6.80
N PRO A 161 9.31 -6.51 7.27
CA PRO A 161 10.63 -6.37 7.88
C PRO A 161 11.69 -5.91 6.87
N LEU A 162 11.70 -6.46 5.64
CA LEU A 162 12.64 -6.06 4.60
C LEU A 162 12.52 -4.57 4.28
N THR A 163 11.28 -4.09 4.13
CA THR A 163 11.00 -2.69 3.85
C THR A 163 11.42 -1.80 5.00
N SER A 164 11.10 -2.14 6.25
CA SER A 164 11.49 -1.34 7.41
C SER A 164 13.02 -1.15 7.48
N ILE A 165 13.78 -2.23 7.28
CA ILE A 165 15.25 -2.19 7.28
C ILE A 165 15.78 -1.26 6.18
N LEU A 166 15.25 -1.38 4.96
CA LEU A 166 15.68 -0.59 3.81
C LEU A 166 15.27 0.88 3.92
N LEU A 167 14.05 1.17 4.39
CA LEU A 167 13.60 2.53 4.68
C LEU A 167 14.48 3.18 5.74
N ARG A 168 14.91 2.43 6.76
CA ARG A 168 15.81 2.94 7.80
C ARG A 168 17.18 3.30 7.23
N LYS A 169 17.72 2.48 6.33
CA LYS A 169 18.96 2.77 5.61
C LYS A 169 18.82 4.01 4.72
N GLU A 170 17.69 4.13 4.03
CA GLU A 170 17.39 5.29 3.19
C GLU A 170 17.22 6.58 3.99
N GLY A 171 16.45 6.53 5.08
CA GLY A 171 16.24 7.68 5.95
C GLY A 171 17.54 8.17 6.58
N ASN A 172 18.40 7.27 7.06
CA ASN A 172 19.74 7.64 7.54
C ASN A 172 20.62 8.28 6.44
N ARG A 173 20.53 7.78 5.20
CA ARG A 173 21.24 8.38 4.04
C ARG A 173 20.74 9.81 3.78
N LEU A 174 19.42 10.01 3.80
CA LEU A 174 18.77 11.30 3.59
C LEU A 174 19.09 12.30 4.72
N ILE A 175 19.06 11.88 5.99
CA ILE A 175 19.47 12.72 7.14
C ILE A 175 20.91 13.21 6.95
N LYS A 176 21.84 12.33 6.54
CA LYS A 176 23.23 12.74 6.28
C LYS A 176 23.33 13.78 5.17
N ILE A 177 22.49 13.70 4.14
CA ILE A 177 22.45 14.69 3.04
C ILE A 177 21.92 16.03 3.55
N PHE A 178 20.84 15.98 4.34
CA PHE A 178 20.21 17.15 4.95
C PHE A 178 21.17 17.90 5.88
N ARG A 179 21.79 17.20 6.84
CA ARG A 179 22.72 17.80 7.81
C ARG A 179 23.99 18.39 7.18
N ASN A 180 24.43 17.82 6.06
CA ASN A 180 25.59 18.30 5.31
C ASN A 180 25.28 19.54 4.44
N GLY A 181 24.06 20.09 4.48
CA GLY A 181 23.67 21.27 3.70
C GLY A 181 23.67 21.05 2.18
N LYS A 182 23.76 19.80 1.72
CA LYS A 182 23.82 19.46 0.28
C LYS A 182 22.48 19.70 -0.44
N GLU A 183 21.39 19.68 0.30
CA GLU A 183 20.10 20.16 -0.15
C GLU A 183 19.70 21.32 0.76
N ASN A 184 19.93 22.56 0.31
CA ASN A 184 19.28 23.71 0.91
C ASN A 184 17.77 23.48 0.75
N ILE A 185 17.08 23.16 1.85
CA ILE A 185 15.67 23.50 1.93
C ILE A 185 15.65 25.01 1.82
N SER A 186 15.46 25.52 0.59
CA SER A 186 15.02 26.90 0.44
C SER A 186 13.82 27.03 1.35
N GLU A 187 13.89 27.93 2.32
CA GLU A 187 12.82 28.25 3.26
C GLU A 187 11.48 28.51 2.53
N LYS A 188 11.52 28.75 1.21
CA LYS A 188 10.34 28.71 0.31
C LYS A 188 9.47 27.46 0.46
N LYS A 189 10.02 26.24 0.63
CA LYS A 189 9.18 25.05 0.85
C LYS A 189 8.62 24.95 2.26
N LEU A 190 9.30 25.53 3.25
CA LEU A 190 8.78 25.60 4.62
C LEU A 190 7.62 26.60 4.71
N ASN A 191 7.70 27.70 3.95
CA ASN A 191 6.70 28.76 3.84
C ASN A 191 5.62 28.54 2.76
N ASN A 192 5.60 27.42 2.02
CA ASN A 192 4.55 27.15 1.03
C ASN A 192 3.15 26.88 1.63
N GLU A 193 3.01 26.97 2.96
CA GLU A 193 1.69 27.14 3.59
C GLU A 193 1.16 28.58 3.51
N LEU A 194 2.03 29.56 3.27
CA LEU A 194 1.66 30.93 2.92
C LEU A 194 1.28 30.99 1.44
N GLU A 195 -0.02 30.75 1.21
CA GLU A 195 -0.77 31.29 0.07
C GLU A 195 -0.22 30.98 -1.33
N GLU A 196 -0.18 29.70 -1.73
CA GLU A 196 -0.41 29.43 -3.15
C GLU A 196 -1.82 29.94 -3.48
N LYS A 197 -1.90 30.95 -4.36
CA LYS A 197 -3.16 31.48 -4.87
C LYS A 197 -3.87 30.36 -5.64
N THR A 198 -4.88 29.76 -5.00
CA THR A 198 -5.75 28.77 -5.61
C THR A 198 -6.80 29.47 -6.48
N LEU A 199 -7.27 28.78 -7.53
CA LEU A 199 -8.33 29.28 -8.42
C LEU A 199 -9.63 29.52 -7.64
N ILE A 200 -9.95 28.62 -6.71
CA ILE A 200 -11.06 28.75 -5.79
C ILE A 200 -10.51 29.33 -4.48
N PRO A 201 -11.00 30.49 -4.00
CA PRO A 201 -10.54 31.07 -2.75
C PRO A 201 -10.90 30.17 -1.58
N LYS A 202 -10.03 30.16 -0.56
CA LYS A 202 -10.27 29.38 0.66
C LYS A 202 -11.55 29.88 1.35
N LEU A 203 -12.40 28.95 1.76
CA LEU A 203 -13.57 29.24 2.59
C LEU A 203 -13.10 29.88 3.92
N PRO A 204 -13.81 30.90 4.43
CA PRO A 204 -13.54 31.43 5.76
C PRO A 204 -13.59 30.32 6.80
N GLU A 205 -12.67 30.32 7.78
CA GLU A 205 -12.54 29.24 8.76
C GLU A 205 -13.85 28.90 9.48
N LYS A 206 -14.69 29.91 9.76
CA LYS A 206 -16.02 29.75 10.37
C LYS A 206 -16.97 28.81 9.60
N TYR A 207 -16.76 28.64 8.29
CA TYR A 207 -17.54 27.74 7.44
C TYR A 207 -16.78 26.47 7.04
N ASN A 208 -15.47 26.38 7.33
CA ASN A 208 -14.67 25.20 7.01
C ASN A 208 -14.82 24.10 8.07
N THR A 209 -16.07 23.70 8.31
CA THR A 209 -16.41 22.67 9.30
C THR A 209 -15.97 21.28 8.85
N VAL A 210 -15.92 20.32 9.78
CA VAL A 210 -15.60 18.91 9.49
C VAL A 210 -16.44 18.37 8.32
N TYR A 211 -17.75 18.62 8.33
CA TYR A 211 -18.65 18.13 7.28
C TYR A 211 -18.37 18.76 5.92
N ILE A 212 -17.99 20.04 5.86
CA ILE A 212 -17.63 20.71 4.61
C ILE A 212 -16.32 20.16 4.06
N ILE A 213 -15.32 19.92 4.91
CA ILE A 213 -14.06 19.30 4.49
C ILE A 213 -14.29 17.88 3.94
N LEU A 214 -15.04 17.06 4.68
CA LEU A 214 -15.37 15.70 4.27
C LEU A 214 -16.24 15.66 3.02
N LEU A 215 -17.19 16.59 2.86
CA LEU A 215 -18.02 16.72 1.66
C LEU A 215 -17.16 17.00 0.43
N LYS A 216 -16.28 18.02 0.48
CA LYS A 216 -15.37 18.36 -0.63
C LYS A 216 -14.52 17.15 -1.03
N LEU A 217 -13.94 16.46 -0.04
CA LEU A 217 -13.11 15.30 -0.27
C LEU A 217 -13.88 14.10 -0.85
N ALA A 218 -15.06 13.80 -0.30
CA ALA A 218 -15.93 12.73 -0.77
C ALA A 218 -16.44 13.00 -2.18
N PHE A 219 -16.80 14.24 -2.47
CA PHE A 219 -17.23 14.66 -3.79
C PHE A 219 -16.13 14.47 -4.84
N VAL A 220 -14.89 14.88 -4.54
CA VAL A 220 -13.75 14.64 -5.46
C VAL A 220 -13.47 13.15 -5.64
N SER A 221 -13.56 12.35 -4.57
CA SER A 221 -13.42 10.90 -4.66
C SER A 221 -14.50 10.26 -5.54
N TYR A 222 -15.73 10.75 -5.43
CA TYR A 222 -16.85 10.32 -6.27
C TYR A 222 -16.65 10.69 -7.74
N LEU A 223 -16.20 11.92 -8.02
CA LEU A 223 -15.86 12.32 -9.39
C LEU A 223 -14.76 11.44 -10.00
N ALA A 224 -13.74 11.09 -9.21
CA ALA A 224 -12.68 10.18 -9.63
C ALA A 224 -13.21 8.77 -9.93
N ASP A 225 -14.12 8.24 -9.12
CA ASP A 225 -14.79 6.95 -9.37
C ASP A 225 -15.64 6.99 -10.64
N CYS A 226 -16.47 8.01 -10.82
CA CYS A 226 -17.26 8.21 -12.03
C CYS A 226 -16.40 8.31 -13.29
N PHE A 227 -15.31 9.10 -13.23
CA PHE A 227 -14.35 9.20 -14.33
C PHE A 227 -13.70 7.84 -14.64
N THR A 228 -13.28 7.10 -13.61
CA THR A 228 -12.69 5.78 -13.78
C THR A 228 -13.65 4.81 -14.47
N LYS A 229 -14.90 4.75 -14.00
CA LYS A 229 -15.95 3.92 -14.60
C LYS A 229 -16.23 4.31 -16.05
N PHE A 230 -16.32 5.61 -16.34
CA PHE A 230 -16.51 6.10 -17.70
C PHE A 230 -15.36 5.66 -18.62
N ILE A 231 -14.11 5.89 -18.22
CA ILE A 231 -12.93 5.53 -19.02
C ILE A 231 -12.81 4.02 -19.22
N ASN A 232 -13.01 3.21 -18.17
CA ASN A 232 -12.93 1.76 -18.28
C ASN A 232 -14.05 1.18 -19.15
N ASN A 233 -15.26 1.72 -19.08
CA ASN A 233 -16.39 1.22 -19.87
C ASN A 233 -16.36 1.71 -21.33
N SER A 234 -16.00 2.98 -21.56
CA SER A 234 -16.05 3.60 -22.89
C SER A 234 -14.78 3.39 -23.72
N ILE A 235 -13.60 3.46 -23.10
CA ILE A 235 -12.31 3.44 -23.81
C ILE A 235 -11.69 2.04 -23.75
N PHE A 236 -11.41 1.54 -22.54
CA PHE A 236 -10.65 0.29 -22.38
C PHE A 236 -11.52 -0.97 -22.51
N LYS A 237 -12.84 -0.86 -22.35
CA LYS A 237 -13.79 -1.98 -22.24
C LYS A 237 -13.32 -3.07 -21.26
N SER A 238 -12.55 -2.66 -20.24
CA SER A 238 -11.90 -3.51 -19.27
C SER A 238 -11.43 -2.67 -18.08
N SER A 239 -11.25 -3.31 -16.92
CA SER A 239 -10.88 -2.66 -15.65
C SER A 239 -9.38 -2.33 -15.56
N VAL A 240 -8.86 -1.58 -16.54
CA VAL A 240 -7.43 -1.24 -16.63
C VAL A 240 -7.06 -0.08 -15.71
N LEU A 241 -7.89 0.98 -15.69
CA LEU A 241 -7.63 2.15 -14.86
C LEU A 241 -8.09 1.86 -13.42
N SER A 242 -7.15 1.98 -12.48
CA SER A 242 -7.43 1.82 -11.05
C SER A 242 -8.19 3.03 -10.50
N PRO A 243 -9.34 2.83 -9.81
CA PRO A 243 -10.07 3.95 -9.19
C PRO A 243 -9.23 4.68 -8.15
N PHE A 244 -8.32 3.99 -7.46
CA PHE A 244 -7.46 4.60 -6.46
C PHE A 244 -6.37 5.46 -7.08
N VAL A 245 -5.79 5.04 -8.21
CA VAL A 245 -4.84 5.90 -8.96
C VAL A 245 -5.54 7.16 -9.45
N THR A 246 -6.77 7.04 -9.96
CA THR A 246 -7.58 8.20 -10.35
C THR A 246 -7.89 9.10 -9.16
N CYS A 247 -8.26 8.54 -8.00
CA CYS A 247 -8.50 9.30 -6.77
C CYS A 247 -7.28 10.11 -6.33
N LEU A 248 -6.09 9.51 -6.42
CA LEU A 248 -4.83 10.19 -6.11
C LEU A 248 -4.63 11.40 -7.04
N VAL A 249 -4.77 11.20 -8.36
CA VAL A 249 -4.61 12.26 -9.37
C VAL A 249 -5.65 13.37 -9.17
N PHE A 250 -6.92 13.02 -8.98
CA PHE A 250 -8.00 13.97 -8.71
C PHE A 250 -7.79 14.72 -7.40
N GLY A 251 -7.28 14.05 -6.37
CA GLY A 251 -6.92 14.68 -5.10
C GLY A 251 -5.83 15.75 -5.25
N VAL A 252 -4.80 15.47 -6.04
CA VAL A 252 -3.75 16.47 -6.38
C VAL A 252 -4.37 17.65 -7.12
N ILE A 253 -5.12 17.39 -8.21
CA ILE A 253 -5.72 18.45 -9.04
C ILE A 253 -6.69 19.31 -8.22
N ALA A 254 -7.57 18.70 -7.43
CA ALA A 254 -8.54 19.42 -6.61
C ALA A 254 -7.88 20.26 -5.52
N ALA A 255 -6.76 19.81 -4.97
CA ALA A 255 -5.99 20.56 -3.99
C ALA A 255 -5.24 21.75 -4.61
N GLU A 256 -4.72 21.61 -5.85
CA GLU A 256 -4.12 22.72 -6.62
C GLU A 256 -5.16 23.79 -6.99
N ILE A 257 -6.35 23.36 -7.40
CA ILE A 257 -7.45 24.29 -7.76
C ILE A 257 -8.02 24.98 -6.51
N GLY A 258 -7.84 24.42 -5.31
CA GLY A 258 -8.43 24.90 -4.06
C GLY A 258 -9.84 24.37 -3.79
N LEU A 259 -10.31 23.39 -4.56
CA LEU A 259 -11.59 22.72 -4.34
C LEU A 259 -11.57 21.88 -3.05
N VAL A 260 -10.41 21.33 -2.69
CA VAL A 260 -10.22 20.50 -1.50
C VAL A 260 -9.07 21.05 -0.67
N ASP A 261 -9.21 20.99 0.65
CA ASP A 261 -8.14 21.42 1.54
C ASP A 261 -6.91 20.51 1.43
N ARG A 262 -5.72 21.13 1.39
CA ARG A 262 -4.47 20.43 1.69
C ARG A 262 -4.59 19.76 3.06
N GLN A 263 -4.16 18.49 3.14
CA GLN A 263 -4.26 17.68 4.35
C GLN A 263 -5.70 17.52 4.90
N SER A 264 -6.70 17.40 4.01
CA SER A 264 -8.14 17.39 4.37
C SER A 264 -8.52 16.50 5.57
N LEU A 265 -8.12 15.23 5.59
CA LEU A 265 -8.50 14.33 6.69
C LEU A 265 -7.81 14.66 8.02
N ASN A 266 -6.61 15.25 7.98
CA ASN A 266 -5.94 15.75 9.18
C ASN A 266 -6.70 16.96 9.73
N LYS A 267 -7.06 17.92 8.88
CA LYS A 267 -7.87 19.09 9.29
C LYS A 267 -9.23 18.69 9.87
N ALA A 268 -9.83 17.62 9.33
CA ALA A 268 -11.10 17.07 9.82
C ALA A 268 -10.94 16.14 11.04
N ASN A 269 -9.73 15.95 11.58
CA ASN A 269 -9.42 14.99 12.66
C ASN A 269 -9.94 13.56 12.39
N SER A 270 -10.08 13.19 11.12
CA SER A 270 -10.68 11.92 10.70
C SER A 270 -9.63 10.93 10.18
N PHE A 271 -8.41 11.40 9.91
CA PHE A 271 -7.34 10.58 9.32
C PHE A 271 -7.02 9.31 10.11
N GLY A 272 -6.79 9.44 11.42
CA GLY A 272 -6.43 8.32 12.28
C GLY A 272 -7.49 7.22 12.28
N TRP A 273 -8.77 7.61 12.44
CA TRP A 273 -9.88 6.66 12.38
C TRP A 273 -9.98 5.93 11.03
N MET A 274 -9.83 6.65 9.92
CA MET A 274 -9.87 6.04 8.59
C MET A 274 -8.74 5.03 8.37
N ILE A 275 -7.52 5.35 8.83
CA ILE A 275 -6.38 4.41 8.78
C ILE A 275 -6.65 3.18 9.64
N THR A 276 -7.24 3.36 10.84
CA THR A 276 -7.63 2.24 11.71
C THR A 276 -8.61 1.30 11.04
N VAL A 277 -9.67 1.85 10.43
CA VAL A 277 -10.66 1.06 9.66
C VAL A 277 -9.97 0.25 8.56
N LEU A 278 -9.14 0.89 7.74
CA LEU A 278 -8.47 0.19 6.65
C LEU A 278 -7.50 -0.88 7.14
N MET A 279 -6.70 -0.59 8.17
CA MET A 279 -5.78 -1.57 8.72
C MET A 279 -6.50 -2.79 9.28
N ALA A 280 -7.60 -2.58 10.01
CA ALA A 280 -8.45 -3.66 10.47
C ALA A 280 -8.95 -4.51 9.29
N PHE A 281 -9.45 -3.89 8.22
CA PHE A 281 -9.86 -4.60 7.01
C PHE A 281 -8.72 -5.41 6.36
N ILE A 282 -7.48 -4.88 6.30
CA ILE A 282 -6.33 -5.64 5.80
C ILE A 282 -6.11 -6.91 6.64
N TYR A 283 -6.20 -6.80 7.97
CA TYR A 283 -6.04 -7.97 8.85
C TYR A 283 -7.19 -8.96 8.75
N GLU A 284 -8.38 -8.55 8.32
CA GLU A 284 -9.50 -9.46 8.08
C GLU A 284 -9.13 -10.53 7.04
N GLY A 285 -8.32 -10.16 6.04
CA GLY A 285 -7.81 -11.09 5.05
C GLY A 285 -7.03 -12.28 5.63
N LEU A 286 -6.44 -12.13 6.83
CA LEU A 286 -5.67 -13.18 7.49
C LEU A 286 -6.55 -14.34 7.98
N ASN A 287 -7.86 -14.11 8.21
CA ASN A 287 -8.78 -15.17 8.64
C ASN A 287 -8.97 -16.29 7.59
N LYS A 288 -8.50 -16.06 6.36
CA LYS A 288 -8.56 -16.99 5.23
C LYS A 288 -7.42 -18.00 5.23
N ALA A 289 -6.34 -17.76 5.99
CA ALA A 289 -5.22 -18.70 6.09
C ALA A 289 -5.41 -19.59 7.31
N THR A 290 -5.73 -20.87 7.10
CA THR A 290 -5.74 -21.87 8.18
C THR A 290 -4.40 -22.61 8.25
N PRO A 291 -4.04 -23.19 9.41
CA PRO A 291 -2.85 -24.01 9.53
C PRO A 291 -2.82 -25.18 8.54
N GLU A 292 -3.96 -25.82 8.29
CA GLU A 292 -4.09 -26.94 7.35
C GLU A 292 -3.80 -26.49 5.91
N MET A 293 -4.43 -25.39 5.47
CA MET A 293 -4.16 -24.82 4.15
C MET A 293 -2.69 -24.45 3.97
N LEU A 294 -2.05 -23.88 5.00
CA LEU A 294 -0.64 -23.55 4.96
C LEU A 294 0.22 -24.80 4.80
N MET A 295 -0.05 -25.86 5.57
CA MET A 295 0.72 -27.10 5.49
C MET A 295 0.57 -27.80 4.14
N GLU A 296 -0.59 -27.68 3.48
CA GLU A 296 -0.82 -28.26 2.16
C GLU A 296 0.06 -27.65 1.06
N VAL A 297 0.41 -26.35 1.17
CA VAL A 297 1.13 -25.62 0.13
C VAL A 297 2.41 -24.94 0.63
N VAL A 298 2.91 -25.31 1.81
CA VAL A 298 4.04 -24.62 2.46
C VAL A 298 5.29 -24.59 1.58
N LEU A 299 5.60 -25.71 0.93
CA LEU A 299 6.78 -25.84 0.08
C LEU A 299 6.69 -24.91 -1.16
N PRO A 300 5.66 -25.03 -2.03
CA PRO A 300 5.56 -24.14 -3.19
C PRO A 300 5.40 -22.68 -2.79
N LEU A 301 4.76 -22.39 -1.65
CA LEU A 301 4.62 -21.05 -1.11
C LEU A 301 5.99 -20.42 -0.78
N ILE A 302 6.86 -21.15 -0.08
CA ILE A 302 8.20 -20.67 0.27
C ILE A 302 9.04 -20.46 -0.99
N GLU A 303 9.01 -21.39 -1.93
CA GLU A 303 9.75 -21.31 -3.20
C GLU A 303 9.31 -20.10 -4.03
N ILE A 304 8.00 -19.88 -4.17
CA ILE A 304 7.44 -18.72 -4.89
C ILE A 304 7.87 -17.41 -4.23
N ILE A 305 7.79 -17.32 -2.90
CA ILE A 305 8.17 -16.12 -2.17
C ILE A 305 9.67 -15.85 -2.34
N ILE A 306 10.54 -16.85 -2.13
CA ILE A 306 12.00 -16.65 -2.24
C ILE A 306 12.38 -16.25 -3.66
N ILE A 307 11.93 -16.99 -4.66
CA ILE A 307 12.31 -16.77 -6.07
C ILE A 307 11.70 -15.47 -6.58
N GLY A 308 10.40 -15.26 -6.32
CA GLY A 308 9.69 -14.06 -6.75
C GLY A 308 10.23 -12.79 -6.11
N VAL A 309 10.41 -12.77 -4.78
CA VAL A 309 10.99 -11.61 -4.08
C VAL A 309 12.44 -11.37 -4.53
N SER A 310 13.22 -12.41 -4.80
CA SER A 310 14.57 -12.23 -5.37
C SER A 310 14.52 -11.55 -6.74
N GLY A 311 13.61 -11.96 -7.62
CA GLY A 311 13.41 -11.35 -8.93
C GLY A 311 13.00 -9.89 -8.84
N LEU A 312 12.07 -9.60 -7.92
CA LEU A 312 11.66 -8.25 -7.59
C LEU A 312 12.83 -7.37 -7.19
N LEU A 313 13.66 -7.83 -6.24
CA LEU A 313 14.78 -7.05 -5.72
C LEU A 313 15.88 -6.85 -6.78
N ILE A 314 16.19 -7.87 -7.57
CA ILE A 314 17.20 -7.79 -8.63
C ILE A 314 16.81 -6.74 -9.68
N PHE A 315 15.59 -6.82 -10.21
CA PHE A 315 15.14 -5.90 -11.26
C PHE A 315 15.00 -4.48 -10.72
N ALA A 316 14.46 -4.31 -9.51
CA ALA A 316 14.35 -3.01 -8.86
C ALA A 316 15.73 -2.37 -8.63
N PHE A 317 16.73 -3.16 -8.25
CA PHE A 317 18.11 -2.68 -8.10
C PHE A 317 18.71 -2.22 -9.44
N ILE A 318 18.57 -3.04 -10.49
CA ILE A 318 19.11 -2.72 -11.83
C ILE A 318 18.46 -1.45 -12.38
N ILE A 319 17.14 -1.41 -12.43
CA ILE A 319 16.39 -0.26 -12.97
C ILE A 319 16.57 0.97 -12.09
N GLY A 320 16.56 0.82 -10.77
CA GLY A 320 16.85 1.90 -9.83
C GLY A 320 18.20 2.56 -10.10
N LYS A 321 19.24 1.74 -10.34
CA LYS A 321 20.58 2.22 -10.69
C LYS A 321 20.61 2.96 -12.03
N ILE A 322 19.93 2.45 -13.05
CA ILE A 322 19.81 3.11 -14.37
C ILE A 322 19.12 4.47 -14.23
N LEU A 323 18.05 4.53 -13.44
CA LEU A 323 17.26 5.74 -13.21
C LEU A 323 17.86 6.67 -12.15
N LYS A 324 19.04 6.36 -11.61
CA LYS A 324 19.75 7.13 -10.58
C LYS A 324 18.93 7.37 -9.31
N GLU A 325 18.05 6.43 -8.98
CA GLU A 325 17.36 6.38 -7.70
C GLU A 325 18.24 5.65 -6.68
N SER A 326 18.11 5.95 -5.38
CA SER A 326 18.92 5.26 -4.39
C SER A 326 18.60 3.76 -4.40
N PRO A 327 19.59 2.85 -4.21
CA PRO A 327 19.30 1.43 -4.15
C PRO A 327 18.28 1.08 -3.07
N TYR A 328 18.42 1.66 -1.87
CA TYR A 328 17.50 1.41 -0.75
C TYR A 328 16.07 1.83 -1.09
N MET A 329 15.91 3.03 -1.65
CA MET A 329 14.60 3.53 -2.05
C MET A 329 14.01 2.71 -3.20
N SER A 330 14.82 2.33 -4.19
CA SER A 330 14.37 1.51 -5.33
C SER A 330 13.84 0.15 -4.88
N LEU A 331 14.53 -0.50 -3.95
CA LEU A 331 14.10 -1.77 -3.36
C LEU A 331 12.81 -1.57 -2.55
N CYS A 332 12.70 -0.51 -1.73
CA CYS A 332 11.46 -0.18 -1.02
C CYS A 332 10.27 0.07 -1.96
N ILE A 333 10.50 0.79 -3.07
CA ILE A 333 9.46 1.07 -4.08
C ILE A 333 8.89 -0.24 -4.61
N ALA A 334 9.76 -1.18 -4.98
CA ALA A 334 9.35 -2.46 -5.53
C ALA A 334 8.69 -3.37 -4.47
N LEU A 335 9.23 -3.42 -3.24
CA LEU A 335 8.68 -4.23 -2.15
C LEU A 335 7.24 -3.87 -1.79
N ASN A 336 6.75 -2.67 -2.14
CA ASN A 336 5.34 -2.33 -1.97
C ASN A 336 4.39 -3.26 -2.73
N ALA A 337 4.85 -4.00 -3.74
CA ALA A 337 4.04 -5.03 -4.40
C ALA A 337 3.52 -6.11 -3.43
N LEU A 338 4.22 -6.34 -2.31
CA LEU A 338 3.91 -7.37 -1.32
C LEU A 338 2.86 -6.94 -0.29
N TYR A 339 2.52 -5.65 -0.18
CA TYR A 339 1.61 -5.18 0.88
C TYR A 339 0.85 -3.89 0.58
N GLY A 340 1.37 -3.02 -0.26
CA GLY A 340 0.69 -1.79 -0.69
C GLY A 340 0.25 -0.85 0.44
N PHE A 341 -0.86 -0.16 0.20
CA PHE A 341 -1.48 0.79 1.13
C PHE A 341 -2.62 0.13 1.91
N PRO A 342 -2.86 0.47 3.19
CA PRO A 342 -2.13 1.40 4.06
C PRO A 342 -0.82 0.96 4.76
N PRO A 343 -0.37 -0.32 4.76
CA PRO A 343 0.86 -0.71 5.45
C PRO A 343 2.10 0.12 5.07
N ASN A 344 2.26 0.46 3.78
CA ASN A 344 3.38 1.29 3.30
C ASN A 344 3.47 2.64 4.01
N TYR A 345 2.33 3.30 4.26
CA TYR A 345 2.24 4.58 4.94
C TYR A 345 2.70 4.46 6.39
N ILE A 346 2.21 3.44 7.11
CA ILE A 346 2.53 3.21 8.52
C ILE A 346 4.02 2.89 8.67
N LEU A 347 4.54 1.95 7.87
CA LEU A 347 5.96 1.59 7.88
C LEU A 347 6.86 2.81 7.65
N THR A 348 6.52 3.63 6.65
CA THR A 348 7.31 4.82 6.32
C THR A 348 7.31 5.81 7.47
N ASN A 349 6.15 6.11 8.06
CA ASN A 349 6.03 7.05 9.17
C ASN A 349 6.70 6.54 10.45
N GLU A 350 6.57 5.26 10.78
CA GLU A 350 7.24 4.65 11.93
C GLU A 350 8.75 4.75 11.81
N VAL A 351 9.30 4.41 10.64
CA VAL A 351 10.74 4.52 10.41
C VAL A 351 11.19 5.97 10.52
N ILE A 352 10.49 6.92 9.90
CA ILE A 352 10.85 8.35 9.98
C ILE A 352 10.88 8.83 11.44
N LYS A 353 9.83 8.54 12.21
CA LYS A 353 9.73 8.91 13.63
C LYS A 353 10.78 8.22 14.51
N SER A 354 11.24 7.02 14.12
CA SER A 354 12.29 6.30 14.85
C SER A 354 13.70 6.86 14.64
N LEU A 355 13.90 7.64 13.56
CA LEU A 355 15.21 8.11 13.14
C LEU A 355 15.58 9.47 13.73
N THR A 356 14.59 10.32 14.00
CA THR A 356 14.82 11.70 14.44
C THR A 356 13.59 12.30 15.09
N ASP A 357 13.80 13.15 16.09
CA ASP A 357 12.78 13.96 16.75
C ASP A 357 12.75 15.41 16.19
N ASP A 358 13.67 15.76 15.28
CA ASP A 358 13.74 17.10 14.68
C ASP A 358 12.64 17.28 13.62
N SER A 359 11.78 18.28 13.80
CA SER A 359 10.62 18.52 12.94
C SER A 359 10.98 18.85 11.48
N LYS A 360 12.14 19.48 11.23
CA LYS A 360 12.63 19.77 9.87
C LYS A 360 13.12 18.50 9.19
N GLU A 361 13.84 17.64 9.92
CA GLU A 361 14.28 16.34 9.41
C GLU A 361 13.09 15.41 9.14
N VAL A 362 12.12 15.35 10.05
CA VAL A 362 10.87 14.58 9.84
C VAL A 362 10.16 15.03 8.58
N LYS A 363 9.99 16.35 8.39
CA LYS A 363 9.34 16.92 7.20
C LYS A 363 10.12 16.58 5.93
N TYR A 364 11.45 16.76 5.96
CA TYR A 364 12.32 16.43 4.83
C TYR A 364 12.24 14.96 4.41
N LEU A 365 12.29 14.03 5.38
CA LEU A 365 12.16 12.60 5.10
C LEU A 365 10.76 12.26 4.57
N THR A 366 9.72 12.84 5.16
CA THR A 366 8.34 12.64 4.73
C THR A 366 8.17 13.06 3.27
N ASP A 367 8.63 14.26 2.90
CA ASP A 367 8.54 14.79 1.54
C ASP A 367 9.30 13.93 0.51
N LYS A 368 10.41 13.29 0.92
CA LYS A 368 11.28 12.51 0.01
C LYS A 368 10.86 11.04 -0.10
N MET A 369 10.38 10.44 0.98
CA MET A 369 10.13 9.00 1.07
C MET A 369 8.65 8.66 0.83
N LEU A 370 7.72 9.40 1.46
CA LEU A 370 6.31 9.02 1.49
C LEU A 370 5.65 9.01 0.10
N PRO A 371 5.84 10.04 -0.76
CA PRO A 371 5.34 10.02 -2.14
C PRO A 371 5.73 8.76 -2.92
N LYS A 372 7.00 8.35 -2.82
CA LYS A 372 7.55 7.20 -3.55
C LYS A 372 6.93 5.89 -3.07
N MET A 373 6.73 5.76 -1.75
CA MET A 373 6.14 4.56 -1.16
C MET A 373 4.66 4.40 -1.54
N LEU A 374 3.90 5.49 -1.54
CA LEU A 374 2.49 5.47 -1.92
C LEU A 374 2.32 5.14 -3.40
N ILE A 375 3.04 5.83 -4.28
CA ILE A 375 2.92 5.64 -5.74
C ILE A 375 3.45 4.27 -6.15
N GLY A 376 4.54 3.80 -5.55
CA GLY A 376 5.04 2.43 -5.78
C GLY A 376 3.99 1.37 -5.40
N GLY A 377 3.31 1.55 -4.28
CA GLY A 377 2.22 0.66 -3.86
C GLY A 377 1.01 0.68 -4.80
N PHE A 378 0.52 1.86 -5.17
CA PHE A 378 -0.64 1.94 -6.07
C PHE A 378 -0.33 1.41 -7.46
N THR A 379 0.86 1.70 -8.01
CA THR A 379 1.29 1.21 -9.33
C THR A 379 1.30 -0.31 -9.35
N SER A 380 1.92 -0.93 -8.35
CA SER A 380 2.07 -2.38 -8.28
C SER A 380 0.76 -3.10 -7.99
N VAL A 381 0.13 -2.77 -6.87
CA VAL A 381 -0.99 -3.53 -6.31
C VAL A 381 -2.27 -3.36 -7.13
N THR A 382 -2.40 -2.30 -7.93
CA THR A 382 -3.65 -2.03 -8.67
C THR A 382 -3.54 -2.21 -10.19
N ILE A 383 -2.62 -1.53 -10.87
CA ILE A 383 -2.57 -1.53 -12.34
C ILE A 383 -1.83 -2.76 -12.85
N ALA A 384 -0.57 -2.91 -12.43
CA ALA A 384 0.29 -3.95 -12.97
C ALA A 384 -0.23 -5.35 -12.59
N SER A 385 -0.63 -5.54 -11.33
CA SER A 385 -1.10 -6.84 -10.83
C SER A 385 -2.37 -7.34 -11.51
N VAL A 386 -3.37 -6.48 -11.76
CA VAL A 386 -4.65 -6.87 -12.38
C VAL A 386 -4.44 -7.24 -13.85
N LEU A 387 -3.63 -6.46 -14.57
CA LEU A 387 -3.27 -6.77 -15.95
C LEU A 387 -2.51 -8.10 -16.05
N ILE A 388 -1.53 -8.29 -15.16
CA ILE A 388 -0.73 -9.52 -15.13
C ILE A 388 -1.60 -10.71 -14.73
N ALA A 389 -2.45 -10.58 -13.70
CA ALA A 389 -3.37 -11.64 -13.30
C ALA A 389 -4.34 -12.02 -14.42
N GLY A 390 -4.87 -11.04 -15.17
CA GLY A 390 -5.76 -11.29 -16.30
C GLY A 390 -5.09 -11.94 -17.52
N ILE A 391 -3.77 -11.74 -17.68
CA ILE A 391 -2.97 -12.46 -18.69
C ILE A 391 -2.68 -13.87 -18.19
N PHE A 392 -2.19 -14.01 -16.97
CA PHE A 392 -1.75 -15.27 -16.38
C PHE A 392 -2.90 -16.24 -16.13
N SER A 393 -4.11 -15.74 -15.81
CA SER A 393 -5.30 -16.57 -15.69
C SER A 393 -5.68 -17.29 -16.98
N LYS A 394 -5.32 -16.73 -18.15
CA LYS A 394 -5.52 -17.37 -19.46
C LYS A 394 -4.40 -18.34 -19.83
N LEU A 395 -3.28 -18.30 -19.09
CA LEU A 395 -2.13 -19.18 -19.27
C LEU A 395 -2.18 -20.40 -18.34
N LEU A 396 -3.03 -20.36 -17.32
CA LEU A 396 -3.47 -21.53 -16.55
C LEU A 396 -4.40 -22.38 -17.40
#